data_AF-A0A365YGK1-F1
#
_entry.id   AF-A0A365YGK1-F1
#
_cell.length_a   1.000
_cell.length_b   1.000
_cell.length_c   1.000
_cell.angle_alpha   90.00
_cell.angle_beta   90.00
_cell.angle_gamma   90.00
#
_symmetry.space_group_name_H-M   'P 1'
#
loop_
_entity.id
_entity.type
_entity.pdbx_description
1 polymer ?
#
loop_
_entity_poly.entity_id
_entity_poly.type
_entity_poly.pdbx_seq_one_letter_code
_entity_poly.pdbx_strand_id
1 'polypeptide(L)'
;MSHNCNCGRSSNKAENGNDLLQIVPRPDAAPAIARTEIQISGMTCGHCVASVTEELKEIDGVNDVEVILNATGISTATVSSSAALSEETIKNAIDEAGYTVEAINA
;
A
#
# COMPACT_ATOMS: atom_id res chain seq x y z
N MET A 1 -59.58 37.52 -4.43
CA MET A 1 -59.08 37.73 -3.05
C MET A 1 -57.97 36.70 -2.85
N SER A 2 -56.69 37.02 -3.08
CA SER A 2 -55.76 37.75 -2.19
C SER A 2 -55.88 37.33 -0.74
N HIS A 3 -54.70 37.21 -0.08
CA HIS A 3 -54.40 36.81 1.30
C HIS A 3 -53.85 35.36 1.37
N ASN A 4 -52.65 35.09 1.87
CA ASN A 4 -51.66 35.96 2.50
C ASN A 4 -50.33 35.18 2.59
N CYS A 5 -49.23 35.78 2.14
CA CYS A 5 -47.88 35.28 2.35
C CYS A 5 -47.41 35.56 3.80
N ASN A 6 -46.42 34.75 4.20
CA ASN A 6 -45.42 34.97 5.27
C ASN A 6 -45.89 34.58 6.70
N CYS A 7 -45.08 34.03 7.61
CA CYS A 7 -43.64 34.10 7.80
C CYS A 7 -43.18 33.01 8.81
N GLY A 8 -41.90 32.60 8.74
CA GLY A 8 -41.21 31.87 9.81
C GLY A 8 -40.59 30.56 9.32
N ARG A 9 -39.47 30.55 8.59
CA ARG A 9 -38.10 30.77 9.08
C ARG A 9 -37.78 29.92 10.32
N SER A 10 -36.73 29.12 10.16
CA SER A 10 -35.99 28.36 11.17
C SER A 10 -36.48 26.93 11.38
N SER A 11 -35.85 25.99 10.67
CA SER A 11 -35.07 24.97 11.36
C SER A 11 -34.05 24.43 10.38
N ASN A 12 -32.87 25.04 10.50
CA ASN A 12 -31.57 24.62 10.03
C ASN A 12 -31.46 23.10 9.87
N LYS A 13 -31.26 22.60 8.65
CA LYS A 13 -30.48 21.37 8.47
C LYS A 13 -29.04 21.80 8.18
N ALA A 14 -28.40 22.18 9.27
CA ALA A 14 -26.96 22.28 9.36
C ALA A 14 -26.33 20.94 8.91
N GLU A 15 -25.29 21.06 8.10
CA GLU A 15 -24.06 20.26 8.23
C GLU A 15 -24.22 18.74 8.08
N ASN A 16 -23.86 18.21 6.92
CA ASN A 16 -22.73 17.30 6.89
C ASN A 16 -22.03 17.37 5.54
N GLY A 17 -20.99 18.19 5.48
CA GLY A 17 -19.91 17.99 4.52
C GLY A 17 -19.21 16.68 4.87
N ASN A 18 -19.30 15.73 3.96
CA ASN A 18 -18.25 14.71 3.80
C ASN A 18 -17.90 14.62 2.31
N ASP A 19 -17.49 15.77 1.78
CA ASP A 19 -16.50 15.84 0.72
C ASP A 19 -15.15 15.88 1.45
N LEU A 20 -14.51 14.71 1.57
CA LEU A 20 -13.14 14.43 2.04
C LEU A 20 -13.09 12.98 2.58
N LEU A 21 -13.28 12.00 1.71
CA LEU A 21 -12.46 10.78 1.79
C LEU A 21 -11.38 10.88 0.71
N GLN A 22 -10.61 11.96 0.82
CA GLN A 22 -9.28 11.96 0.27
C GLN A 22 -8.41 11.08 1.19
N ILE A 23 -7.57 10.29 0.51
CA ILE A 23 -6.25 9.84 0.97
C ILE A 23 -6.24 8.52 1.75
N VAL A 24 -6.00 7.44 0.99
CA VAL A 24 -5.08 6.30 1.22
C VAL A 24 -5.15 5.55 2.57
N PRO A 25 -4.88 4.23 2.61
CA PRO A 25 -4.88 3.47 3.87
C PRO A 25 -4.08 4.20 4.94
N ARG A 26 -4.71 4.50 6.09
CA ARG A 26 -3.99 4.92 7.30
C ARG A 26 -3.09 3.74 7.65
N PRO A 27 -1.75 3.81 7.48
CA PRO A 27 -0.88 2.79 8.01
C PRO A 27 -0.81 3.11 9.50
N ASP A 28 -1.78 2.57 10.23
CA ASP A 28 -1.84 2.62 11.68
C ASP A 28 -0.56 1.95 12.19
N ALA A 29 0.40 2.78 12.61
CA ALA A 29 1.34 2.49 13.67
C ALA A 29 1.89 1.04 13.68
N ALA A 30 2.68 0.67 12.68
CA ALA A 30 3.57 -0.48 12.83
C ALA A 30 4.74 -0.06 13.76
N PRO A 31 5.11 -0.87 14.78
CA PRO A 31 6.18 -0.58 15.73
C PRO A 31 7.55 -0.48 15.02
N ALA A 32 8.66 -0.39 15.75
CA ALA A 32 10.00 -0.42 15.15
C ALA A 32 10.25 -1.79 14.45
N ILE A 33 9.81 -1.90 13.20
CA ILE A 33 9.96 -3.03 12.29
C ILE A 33 10.98 -2.60 11.23
N ALA A 34 11.94 -3.46 10.88
CA ALA A 34 12.87 -3.19 9.79
C ALA A 34 12.09 -3.18 8.47
N ARG A 35 12.30 -2.15 7.65
CA ARG A 35 11.56 -1.96 6.40
C ARG A 35 12.53 -1.97 5.24
N THR A 36 12.39 -2.97 4.37
CA THR A 36 13.27 -3.15 3.21
C THR A 36 12.47 -2.90 1.94
N GLU A 37 12.81 -1.84 1.23
CA GLU A 37 12.24 -1.45 -0.06
C GLU A 37 13.07 -2.04 -1.19
N ILE A 38 12.40 -2.73 -2.10
CA ILE A 38 13.00 -3.54 -3.15
C ILE A 38 12.40 -3.08 -4.46
N GLN A 39 13.25 -2.64 -5.37
CA GLN A 39 12.85 -2.24 -6.72
C GLN A 39 12.97 -3.44 -7.63
N ILE A 40 11.87 -3.81 -8.28
CA ILE A 40 11.77 -5.01 -9.10
C ILE A 40 11.33 -4.62 -10.51
N SER A 41 12.12 -5.03 -11.50
CA SER A 41 11.83 -4.81 -12.91
C SER A 41 11.04 -6.01 -13.48
N GLY A 42 10.10 -5.73 -14.39
CA GLY A 42 9.33 -6.77 -15.09
C GLY A 42 8.02 -7.22 -14.43
N MET A 43 7.70 -6.76 -13.21
CA MET A 43 6.38 -7.00 -12.60
C MET A 43 5.32 -6.09 -13.23
N THR A 44 4.50 -6.67 -14.11
CA THR A 44 3.48 -5.93 -14.89
C THR A 44 2.05 -6.44 -14.69
N CYS A 45 1.85 -7.54 -13.95
CA CYS A 45 0.54 -8.12 -13.71
C CYS A 45 0.30 -8.32 -12.20
N GLY A 46 -0.92 -8.09 -11.73
CA GLY A 46 -1.28 -8.28 -10.31
C GLY A 46 -1.09 -9.72 -9.82
N HIS A 47 -1.14 -10.72 -10.70
CA HIS A 47 -0.83 -12.10 -10.35
C HIS A 47 0.66 -12.31 -10.04
N CYS A 48 1.56 -11.62 -10.75
CA CYS A 48 3.00 -11.66 -10.49
C CYS A 48 3.32 -11.18 -9.08
N VAL A 49 2.63 -10.12 -8.66
CA VAL A 49 2.79 -9.54 -7.32
C VAL A 49 2.37 -10.52 -6.24
N ALA A 50 1.22 -11.17 -6.42
CA ALA A 50 0.73 -12.13 -5.45
C ALA A 50 1.76 -13.26 -5.25
N SER A 51 2.29 -13.82 -6.34
CA SER A 51 3.36 -14.83 -6.27
C SER A 51 4.58 -14.33 -5.50
N VAL A 52 5.16 -13.18 -5.89
CA VAL A 52 6.35 -12.64 -5.20
C VAL A 52 6.08 -12.31 -3.73
N THR A 53 4.87 -11.82 -3.42
CA THR A 53 4.48 -11.49 -2.04
C THR A 53 4.44 -12.74 -1.17
N GLU A 54 3.91 -13.85 -1.68
CA GLU A 54 3.85 -15.13 -0.96
C GLU A 54 5.28 -15.67 -0.70
N GLU A 55 6.16 -15.65 -1.72
CA GLU A 55 7.56 -16.07 -1.55
C GLU A 55 8.30 -15.21 -0.51
N LEU A 56 8.11 -13.88 -0.56
CA LEU A 56 8.70 -12.98 0.42
C LEU A 56 8.14 -13.20 1.83
N LYS A 57 6.86 -13.56 1.96
CA LYS A 57 6.23 -13.90 3.25
C LYS A 57 6.71 -15.23 3.82
N GLU A 58 7.22 -16.13 2.99
CA GLU A 58 7.80 -17.41 3.45
C GLU A 58 9.18 -17.21 4.09
N ILE A 59 9.83 -16.06 3.86
CA ILE A 59 11.11 -15.72 4.50
C ILE A 59 10.91 -15.54 6.01
N ASP A 60 11.71 -16.27 6.78
CA ASP A 60 11.68 -16.22 8.25
C ASP A 60 11.98 -14.80 8.75
N GLY A 61 11.07 -14.25 9.55
CA GLY A 61 11.15 -12.89 10.08
C GLY A 61 10.35 -11.85 9.30
N VAL A 62 9.73 -12.19 8.18
CA VAL A 62 8.77 -11.30 7.48
C VAL A 62 7.43 -11.29 8.21
N ASN A 63 6.98 -10.07 8.54
CA ASN A 63 5.69 -9.86 9.20
C ASN A 63 4.65 -9.34 8.22
N ASP A 64 5.04 -8.44 7.33
CA ASP A 64 4.14 -7.83 6.35
C ASP A 64 4.88 -7.53 5.04
N VAL A 65 4.16 -7.56 3.92
CA VAL A 65 4.72 -7.28 2.59
C VAL A 65 3.71 -6.42 1.83
N GLU A 66 4.15 -5.23 1.43
CA GLU A 66 3.37 -4.27 0.66
C GLU A 66 4.02 -4.11 -0.72
N VAL A 67 3.28 -4.39 -1.79
CA VAL A 67 3.83 -4.27 -3.16
C VAL A 67 3.06 -3.22 -3.95
N ILE A 68 3.81 -2.22 -4.41
CA ILE A 68 3.35 -1.15 -5.28
C ILE A 68 3.71 -1.54 -6.72
N LEU A 69 2.74 -2.11 -7.43
CA LEU A 69 2.89 -2.43 -8.84
C LEU A 69 2.86 -1.15 -9.69
N ASN A 70 3.91 -0.94 -10.49
CA ASN A 70 3.91 0.08 -11.53
C ASN A 70 3.77 -0.57 -12.91
N ALA A 71 2.56 -0.51 -13.49
CA ALA A 71 2.27 -1.13 -14.79
C ALA A 71 3.10 -0.57 -15.96
N THR A 72 3.74 0.59 -15.78
CA THR A 72 4.52 1.29 -16.81
C THR A 72 6.02 1.30 -16.55
N GLY A 73 6.51 0.61 -15.50
CA GLY A 73 7.92 0.74 -15.11
C GLY A 73 8.35 -0.23 -14.00
N ILE A 74 9.07 0.32 -13.02
CA ILE A 74 9.65 -0.43 -11.91
C ILE A 74 8.64 -0.52 -10.79
N SER A 75 8.36 -1.75 -10.34
CA SER A 75 7.51 -1.99 -9.19
C SER A 75 8.33 -1.94 -7.90
N THR A 76 7.74 -1.44 -6.82
CA THR A 76 8.41 -1.36 -5.52
C THR A 76 7.74 -2.32 -4.55
N ALA A 77 8.48 -3.28 -4.02
CA ALA A 77 8.04 -4.16 -2.96
C ALA A 77 8.67 -3.71 -1.64
N THR A 78 7.86 -3.54 -0.61
CA THR A 78 8.28 -3.08 0.70
C THR A 78 7.98 -4.18 1.71
N VAL A 79 9.03 -4.78 2.24
CA VAL A 79 8.96 -5.87 3.21
C VAL A 79 9.15 -5.30 4.60
N SER A 80 8.26 -5.65 5.51
CA SER A 80 8.33 -5.29 6.93
C SER A 80 8.65 -6.54 7.74
N SER A 81 9.81 -6.56 8.36
CA SER A 81 10.33 -7.71 9.10
C SER A 81 10.81 -7.32 10.50
N SER A 82 10.65 -8.22 11.48
CA SER A 82 11.11 -7.96 12.85
C SER A 82 12.64 -7.91 12.99
N ALA A 83 13.36 -8.34 11.94
CA ALA A 83 14.81 -8.32 11.83
C ALA A 83 15.23 -7.83 10.44
N ALA A 84 16.46 -7.33 10.31
CA ALA A 84 17.03 -6.99 9.02
C ALA A 84 17.18 -8.27 8.17
N LEU A 85 16.50 -8.30 7.03
CA LEU A 85 16.64 -9.40 6.07
C LEU A 85 17.93 -9.20 5.28
N SER A 86 18.60 -10.31 4.97
CA SER A 86 19.75 -10.24 4.08
C SER A 86 19.27 -9.96 2.66
N GLU A 87 19.86 -8.93 2.04
CA GLU A 87 19.62 -8.60 0.64
C GLU A 87 19.77 -9.80 -0.29
N GLU A 88 20.72 -10.69 0.02
CA GLU A 88 20.97 -11.92 -0.74
C GLU A 88 19.78 -12.89 -0.69
N THR A 89 19.15 -13.06 0.47
CA THR A 89 17.95 -13.89 0.66
C THR A 89 16.77 -13.33 -0.14
N ILE A 90 16.58 -12.01 -0.07
CA ILE A 90 15.52 -11.33 -0.82
C ILE A 90 15.74 -11.49 -2.34
N LYS A 91 16.98 -11.27 -2.80
CA LYS A 91 17.31 -11.43 -4.23
C LYS A 91 17.10 -12.86 -4.68
N ASN A 92 17.48 -13.85 -3.87
CA ASN A 92 17.31 -15.25 -4.20
C ASN A 92 15.81 -15.61 -4.34
N ALA A 93 14.97 -15.24 -3.38
CA ALA A 93 13.52 -15.46 -3.47
C ALA A 93 12.89 -14.82 -4.73
N ILE A 94 13.33 -13.61 -5.09
CA ILE A 94 12.82 -12.90 -6.27
C ILE A 94 13.36 -13.50 -7.58
N ASP A 95 14.61 -13.97 -7.59
CA ASP A 95 15.22 -14.68 -8.73
C ASP A 95 14.56 -16.04 -8.96
N GLU A 96 14.24 -16.78 -7.89
CA GLU A 96 13.48 -18.03 -7.95
C GLU A 96 12.05 -17.80 -8.46
N ALA A 97 11.43 -16.67 -8.10
CA ALA A 97 10.16 -16.22 -8.66
C ALA A 97 10.28 -15.77 -10.14
N GLY A 98 11.49 -15.62 -10.67
CA GLY A 98 11.76 -15.26 -12.07
C GLY A 98 11.78 -13.76 -12.35
N TYR A 99 12.08 -12.92 -11.34
CA TYR A 99 12.17 -11.47 -11.49
C TYR A 99 13.56 -10.95 -11.12
N THR A 100 13.85 -9.71 -11.54
CA THR A 100 15.14 -9.07 -11.29
C THR A 100 14.98 -7.92 -10.30
N VAL A 101 15.85 -7.91 -9.29
CA VAL A 101 15.96 -6.80 -8.34
C VAL A 101 16.92 -5.75 -8.88
N GLU A 102 16.41 -4.53 -9.08
CA GLU A 102 17.17 -3.37 -9.54
C GLU A 102 17.90 -2.68 -8.37
N ALA A 103 17.24 -2.59 -7.21
CA ALA A 103 17.79 -1.93 -6.03
C ALA A 103 17.14 -2.45 -4.75
N ILE A 104 17.89 -2.40 -3.65
CA ILE A 104 17.40 -2.68 -2.30
C ILE A 104 17.79 -1.51 -1.40
N ASN A 105 16.84 -1.02 -0.61
CA ASN A 105 17.02 0.01 0.39
C ASN A 105 16.49 -0.55 1.72
N ALA A 106 17.36 -0.74 2.71
CA ALA A 106 17.05 -1.36 4.00
C ALA A 106 17.41 -0.44 5.16
#